data_AF-A0A9E3DMU4-F1
#
_entry.id   AF-A0A9E3DMU4-F1
#
_cell.length_a   1.000
_cell.length_b   1.000
_cell.length_c   1.000
_cell.angle_alpha   90.00
_cell.angle_beta   90.00
_cell.angle_gamma   90.00
#
_symmetry.space_group_name_H-M   'P 1'
#
loop_
_entity.id
_entity.type
_entity.pdbx_description
1 polymer ?
#
loop_
_entity_poly.entity_id
_entity_poly.type
_entity_poly.pdbx_seq_one_letter_code
_entity_poly.pdbx_strand_id
1 'polypeptide(L)'
;ASTRAIAAALLAAGIDPERAILFNQARVPAHSQLAWLLNCTARLGWLNRMTQFKEKAGKDRENASIGLYDYPVLMAADILLYRATHVPVGEDQKQHLELSRDIAQKFNNDFGDSIRGHGGNDGLFFPLPEPFITGPATRVMSLRDGTKKMSKSEASDYSRINLTDDADTIAQKIRKAKTDPEPLPTEEKGLETRPEADNLVGIYAALAGRSKTDVLRDFGGGQFSSFKNSLVELCVAKLSPIAAEMRRLTADPGHIDAVLVDGADRARAIADETMRLTKDIVGFLRKR
;
A
#
# COMPACT_ATOMS: atom_id res chain seq x y z
N ALA A 1 -11.59 8.56 13.53
CA ALA A 1 -11.34 9.63 12.54
C ALA A 1 -10.41 9.15 11.42
N SER A 2 -9.16 8.75 11.69
CA SER A 2 -8.18 8.33 10.67
C SER A 2 -8.65 7.17 9.76
N THR A 3 -9.24 6.11 10.35
CA THR A 3 -9.75 4.95 9.58
C THR A 3 -10.81 5.34 8.54
N ARG A 4 -11.79 6.17 8.92
CA ARG A 4 -12.83 6.66 8.00
C ARG A 4 -12.24 7.52 6.89
N ALA A 5 -11.26 8.37 7.21
CA ALA A 5 -10.59 9.21 6.21
C ALA A 5 -9.83 8.39 5.15
N ILE A 6 -9.18 7.29 5.55
CA ILE A 6 -8.52 6.37 4.61
C ILE A 6 -9.55 5.63 3.76
N ALA A 7 -10.64 5.13 4.36
CA ALA A 7 -11.72 4.50 3.61
C ALA A 7 -12.34 5.45 2.58
N ALA A 8 -12.62 6.70 2.98
CA ALA A 8 -13.09 7.75 2.07
C ALA A 8 -12.11 8.01 0.93
N ALA A 9 -10.80 8.03 1.21
CA ALA A 9 -9.77 8.21 0.18
C ALA A 9 -9.76 7.07 -0.85
N LEU A 10 -9.92 5.82 -0.41
CA LEU A 10 -9.96 4.66 -1.30
C LEU A 10 -11.22 4.65 -2.16
N LEU A 11 -12.39 4.93 -1.56
CA LEU A 11 -13.66 5.04 -2.29
C LEU A 11 -13.62 6.18 -3.31
N ALA A 12 -13.16 7.36 -2.91
CA ALA A 12 -13.03 8.52 -3.79
C ALA A 12 -12.00 8.31 -4.93
N ALA A 13 -10.99 7.46 -4.71
CA ALA A 13 -10.04 7.07 -5.74
C ALA A 13 -10.59 6.01 -6.71
N GLY A 14 -11.82 5.54 -6.51
CA GLY A 14 -12.53 4.63 -7.42
C GLY A 14 -12.55 3.17 -6.98
N ILE A 15 -12.20 2.84 -5.73
CA ILE A 15 -12.48 1.50 -5.20
C ILE A 15 -13.98 1.35 -5.05
N ASP A 16 -14.54 0.45 -5.85
CA ASP A 16 -15.95 0.09 -5.79
C ASP A 16 -16.14 -1.03 -4.73
N PRO A 17 -16.85 -0.75 -3.62
CA PRO A 17 -17.04 -1.71 -2.53
C PRO A 17 -17.95 -2.89 -2.91
N GLU A 18 -18.72 -2.81 -3.99
CA GLU A 18 -19.49 -3.95 -4.48
C GLU A 18 -18.55 -4.97 -5.12
N ARG A 19 -17.53 -4.49 -5.85
CA ARG A 19 -16.54 -5.32 -6.57
C ARG A 19 -15.34 -5.72 -5.73
N ALA A 20 -14.96 -4.92 -4.74
CA ALA A 20 -13.81 -5.16 -3.87
C ALA A 20 -14.22 -5.12 -2.39
N ILE A 21 -13.67 -6.00 -1.57
CA ILE A 21 -13.99 -6.06 -0.15
C ILE A 21 -13.12 -5.02 0.59
N LEU A 22 -13.71 -3.86 0.90
CA LEU A 22 -13.08 -2.82 1.70
C LEU A 22 -13.53 -2.93 3.17
N PHE A 23 -12.60 -3.18 4.08
CA PHE A 23 -12.93 -3.38 5.49
C PHE A 23 -11.83 -2.88 6.43
N ASN A 24 -12.19 -2.72 7.71
CA ASN A 24 -11.24 -2.44 8.78
C ASN A 24 -10.74 -3.76 9.39
N GLN A 25 -9.44 -4.02 9.34
CA GLN A 25 -8.78 -5.24 9.86
C GLN A 25 -9.30 -5.65 11.26
N ALA A 26 -9.43 -4.69 12.18
CA ALA A 26 -9.86 -4.96 13.55
C ALA A 26 -11.30 -5.51 13.68
N ARG A 27 -12.11 -5.42 12.62
CA ARG A 27 -13.49 -5.95 12.59
C ARG A 27 -13.54 -7.44 12.23
N VAL A 28 -12.41 -8.05 11.87
CA VAL A 28 -12.31 -9.46 11.52
C VAL A 28 -11.35 -10.15 12.52
N PRO A 29 -11.86 -10.77 13.60
CA PRO A 29 -11.01 -11.32 14.67
C PRO A 29 -10.05 -12.42 14.21
N ALA A 30 -10.36 -13.09 13.09
CA ALA A 30 -9.53 -14.14 12.51
C ALA A 30 -8.10 -13.67 12.22
N HIS A 31 -7.87 -12.37 11.94
CA HIS A 31 -6.52 -11.80 11.74
C HIS A 31 -5.61 -12.05 12.93
N SER A 32 -6.05 -11.65 14.13
CA SER A 32 -5.27 -11.87 15.35
C SER A 32 -5.18 -13.35 15.73
N GLN A 33 -6.23 -14.13 15.46
CA GLN A 33 -6.23 -15.58 15.74
C GLN A 33 -5.22 -16.33 14.87
N LEU A 34 -5.20 -16.06 13.56
CA LEU A 34 -4.25 -16.69 12.67
C LEU A 34 -2.83 -16.18 12.95
N ALA A 35 -2.64 -14.88 13.22
CA ALA A 35 -1.33 -14.35 13.60
C ALA A 35 -0.72 -15.10 14.79
N TRP A 36 -1.51 -15.38 15.83
CA TRP A 36 -1.05 -16.18 16.96
C TRP A 36 -0.61 -17.60 16.57
N LEU A 37 -1.38 -18.28 15.71
CA LEU A 37 -1.00 -19.60 15.21
C LEU A 37 0.26 -19.55 14.35
N LEU A 38 0.38 -18.55 13.49
CA LEU A 38 1.55 -18.35 12.65
C LEU A 38 2.79 -17.96 13.46
N ASN A 39 2.63 -17.33 14.63
CA ASN A 39 3.74 -17.12 15.58
C ASN A 39 4.33 -18.44 16.09
N CYS A 40 3.56 -19.53 16.11
CA CYS A 40 4.06 -20.87 16.42
C CYS A 40 4.79 -21.53 15.23
N THR A 41 4.67 -20.97 14.02
CA THR A 41 5.36 -21.42 12.81
C THR A 41 6.58 -20.56 12.49
N ALA A 42 6.46 -19.24 12.63
CA ALA A 42 7.50 -18.27 12.36
C ALA A 42 8.67 -18.42 13.35
N ARG A 43 9.90 -18.30 12.86
CA ARG A 43 11.10 -18.43 13.70
C ARG A 43 11.60 -17.05 14.12
N LEU A 44 12.04 -16.91 15.38
CA LEU A 44 12.69 -15.70 15.89
C LEU A 44 13.84 -15.21 14.99
N GLY A 45 14.64 -16.14 14.45
CA GLY A 45 15.73 -15.81 13.54
C GLY A 45 15.29 -15.12 12.25
N TRP A 46 14.06 -15.37 11.76
CA TRP A 46 13.50 -14.72 10.58
C TRP A 46 13.15 -13.26 10.89
N LEU A 47 12.46 -13.03 12.01
CA LEU A 47 12.08 -11.69 12.47
C LEU A 47 13.31 -10.83 12.86
N ASN A 48 14.32 -11.43 13.48
CA ASN A 48 15.58 -10.75 13.83
C ASN A 48 16.32 -10.14 12.62
N ARG A 49 16.06 -10.66 11.41
CA ARG A 49 16.70 -10.19 10.16
C ARG A 49 15.90 -9.10 9.44
N MET A 50 14.69 -8.78 9.89
CA MET A 50 13.84 -7.78 9.25
C MET A 50 14.46 -6.39 9.33
N THR A 51 14.70 -5.78 8.17
CA THR A 51 15.35 -4.47 8.05
C THR A 51 14.48 -3.39 8.69
N GLN A 52 13.17 -3.41 8.46
CA GLN A 52 12.25 -2.43 9.05
C GLN A 52 12.22 -2.48 10.58
N PHE A 53 12.35 -3.67 11.20
CA PHE A 53 12.46 -3.75 12.66
C PHE A 53 13.76 -3.08 13.15
N LYS A 54 14.90 -3.37 12.52
CA LYS A 54 16.20 -2.77 12.87
C LYS A 54 16.19 -1.25 12.72
N GLU A 55 15.60 -0.73 11.63
CA GLU A 55 15.51 0.70 11.37
C GLU A 55 14.56 1.41 12.33
N LYS A 56 13.37 0.85 12.57
CA LYS A 56 12.35 1.49 13.44
C LYS A 56 12.68 1.38 14.93
N ALA A 57 13.26 0.26 15.38
CA ALA A 57 13.72 0.10 16.76
C ALA A 57 15.00 0.92 17.02
N GLY A 58 15.81 1.15 15.99
CA GLY A 58 17.02 1.96 16.08
C GLY A 58 18.01 1.44 17.11
N LYS A 59 18.61 2.37 17.88
CA LYS A 59 19.61 2.05 18.90
C LYS A 59 18.99 1.51 20.20
N ASP A 60 17.73 1.81 20.46
CA ASP A 60 17.03 1.46 21.70
C ASP A 60 16.04 0.31 21.46
N ARG A 61 16.61 -0.84 21.15
CA ARG A 61 15.84 -2.02 20.76
C ARG A 61 15.07 -2.63 21.93
N GLU A 62 15.48 -2.34 23.16
CA GLU A 62 14.81 -2.84 24.38
C GLU A 62 13.47 -2.12 24.61
N ASN A 63 13.36 -0.85 24.22
CA ASN A 63 12.10 -0.11 24.28
C ASN A 63 11.16 -0.35 23.09
N ALA A 64 11.57 -1.17 22.11
CA ALA A 64 10.69 -1.53 21.01
C ALA A 64 9.54 -2.43 21.48
N SER A 65 8.32 -2.13 21.06
CA SER A 65 7.17 -2.97 21.39
C SER A 65 7.25 -4.33 20.69
N ILE A 66 6.69 -5.36 21.32
CA ILE A 66 6.55 -6.69 20.69
C ILE A 66 5.76 -6.58 19.38
N GLY A 67 4.75 -5.72 19.31
CA GLY A 67 4.00 -5.47 18.09
C GLY A 67 4.87 -4.95 16.93
N LEU A 68 5.88 -4.11 17.21
CA LEU A 68 6.83 -3.65 16.19
C LEU A 68 7.73 -4.78 15.69
N TYR A 69 7.98 -5.80 16.51
CA TYR A 69 8.72 -6.99 16.11
C TYR A 69 7.84 -8.00 15.35
N ASP A 70 6.59 -8.15 15.77
CA ASP A 70 5.67 -9.22 15.37
C ASP A 70 4.73 -8.85 14.21
N TYR A 71 4.57 -7.57 13.88
CA TYR A 71 3.66 -7.16 12.80
C TYR A 71 3.92 -7.83 11.43
N PRO A 72 5.14 -8.30 11.06
CA PRO A 72 5.32 -9.06 9.82
C PRO A 72 4.57 -10.40 9.83
N VAL A 73 4.37 -11.03 11.00
CA VAL A 73 3.55 -12.25 11.11
C VAL A 73 2.06 -11.91 11.05
N LEU A 74 1.64 -10.80 11.64
CA LEU A 74 0.28 -10.29 11.46
C LEU A 74 0.00 -9.99 9.98
N MET A 75 0.94 -9.39 9.25
CA MET A 75 0.83 -9.17 7.81
C MET A 75 0.72 -10.50 7.03
N ALA A 76 1.46 -11.54 7.43
CA ALA A 76 1.29 -12.87 6.85
C ALA A 76 -0.12 -13.41 7.09
N ALA A 77 -0.67 -13.26 8.30
CA ALA A 77 -2.05 -13.63 8.59
C ALA A 77 -3.07 -12.85 7.75
N ASP A 78 -2.84 -11.55 7.55
CA ASP A 78 -3.69 -10.68 6.72
C ASP A 78 -3.79 -11.19 5.28
N ILE A 79 -2.70 -11.73 4.73
CA ILE A 79 -2.62 -12.24 3.36
C ILE A 79 -3.23 -13.64 3.27
N LEU A 80 -2.84 -14.53 4.20
CA LEU A 80 -3.15 -15.96 4.13
C LEU A 80 -4.60 -16.30 4.50
N LEU A 81 -5.27 -15.48 5.33
CA LEU A 81 -6.69 -15.66 5.65
C LEU A 81 -7.59 -15.67 4.43
N TYR A 82 -7.25 -14.87 3.42
CA TYR A 82 -8.02 -14.74 2.19
C TYR A 82 -7.46 -15.59 1.05
N ARG A 83 -6.47 -16.46 1.35
CA ARG A 83 -5.77 -17.30 0.38
C ARG A 83 -5.29 -16.49 -0.84
N ALA A 84 -4.77 -15.29 -0.59
CA ALA A 84 -4.33 -14.40 -1.65
C ALA A 84 -3.18 -15.02 -2.45
N THR A 85 -3.30 -14.99 -3.78
CA THR A 85 -2.25 -15.47 -4.70
C THR A 85 -1.28 -14.36 -5.09
N HIS A 86 -1.71 -13.11 -5.04
CA HIS A 86 -0.95 -11.94 -5.46
C HIS A 86 -1.15 -10.80 -4.47
N VAL A 87 -0.07 -10.10 -4.11
CA VAL A 87 -0.13 -8.97 -3.16
C VAL A 87 0.61 -7.76 -3.75
N PRO A 88 -0.07 -6.62 -3.94
CA PRO A 88 0.60 -5.38 -4.33
C PRO A 88 1.46 -4.88 -3.17
N VAL A 89 2.78 -4.84 -3.36
CA VAL A 89 3.72 -4.40 -2.34
C VAL A 89 4.72 -3.39 -2.90
N GLY A 90 5.02 -2.35 -2.10
CA GLY A 90 6.15 -1.47 -2.37
C GLY A 90 7.49 -2.19 -2.15
N GLU A 91 8.58 -1.63 -2.70
CA GLU A 91 9.92 -2.18 -2.53
C GLU A 91 10.31 -2.40 -1.06
N ASP A 92 9.86 -1.52 -0.18
CA ASP A 92 10.11 -1.55 1.26
C ASP A 92 9.41 -2.72 1.97
N GLN A 93 8.33 -3.27 1.40
CA GLN A 93 7.54 -4.36 1.99
C GLN A 93 7.84 -5.73 1.39
N LYS A 94 8.73 -5.83 0.39
CA LYS A 94 9.10 -7.10 -0.26
C LYS A 94 9.58 -8.14 0.74
N GLN A 95 10.40 -7.74 1.73
CA GLN A 95 10.93 -8.66 2.74
C GLN A 95 9.82 -9.30 3.60
N HIS A 96 8.73 -8.56 3.88
CA HIS A 96 7.61 -9.11 4.65
C HIS A 96 6.74 -10.04 3.81
N LEU A 97 6.62 -9.79 2.51
CA LEU A 97 5.95 -10.72 1.60
C LEU A 97 6.73 -12.03 1.50
N GLU A 98 8.06 -11.98 1.40
CA GLU A 98 8.91 -13.18 1.44
C GLU A 98 8.75 -13.94 2.77
N LEU A 99 8.70 -13.25 3.90
CA LEU A 99 8.40 -13.89 5.19
C LEU A 99 7.03 -14.59 5.18
N SER A 100 6.01 -13.97 4.57
CA SER A 100 4.68 -14.57 4.45
C SER A 100 4.71 -15.86 3.64
N ARG A 101 5.53 -15.91 2.58
CA ARG A 101 5.78 -17.11 1.77
C ARG A 101 6.52 -18.19 2.58
N ASP A 102 7.58 -17.82 3.30
CA ASP A 102 8.33 -18.75 4.16
C ASP A 102 7.45 -19.39 5.24
N ILE A 103 6.59 -18.58 5.88
CA ILE A 103 5.63 -19.05 6.88
C ILE A 103 4.60 -20.00 6.24
N ALA A 104 4.01 -19.64 5.09
CA ALA A 104 3.06 -20.48 4.38
C ALA A 104 3.68 -21.82 3.96
N GLN A 105 4.88 -21.80 3.37
CA GLN A 105 5.61 -22.99 2.96
C GLN A 105 5.91 -23.89 4.16
N LYS A 106 6.38 -23.31 5.27
CA LYS A 106 6.66 -24.07 6.48
C LYS A 106 5.39 -24.68 7.06
N PHE A 107 4.28 -23.94 7.14
CA PHE A 107 3.01 -24.47 7.62
C PHE A 107 2.55 -25.66 6.76
N ASN A 108 2.58 -25.52 5.43
CA ASN A 108 2.21 -26.61 4.52
C ASN A 108 3.10 -27.85 4.71
N ASN A 109 4.41 -27.66 4.94
CA ASN A 109 5.33 -28.77 5.16
C ASN A 109 5.08 -29.46 6.51
N ASP A 110 4.98 -28.69 7.59
CA ASP A 110 4.80 -29.21 8.95
C ASP A 110 3.48 -29.98 9.10
N PHE A 111 2.42 -29.49 8.44
CA PHE A 111 1.07 -30.07 8.54
C PHE A 111 0.65 -30.87 7.29
N GLY A 112 1.58 -31.19 6.39
CA GLY A 112 1.27 -31.79 5.09
C GLY A 112 0.45 -33.08 5.16
N ASP A 113 0.72 -33.96 6.13
CA ASP A 113 -0.07 -35.18 6.36
C ASP A 113 -1.50 -34.86 6.83
N SER A 114 -1.65 -33.91 7.75
CA SER A 114 -2.96 -33.46 8.24
C SER A 114 -3.77 -32.82 7.11
N ILE A 115 -3.14 -31.98 6.29
CA ILE A 115 -3.75 -31.35 5.11
C ILE A 115 -4.26 -32.41 4.13
N ARG A 116 -3.46 -33.45 3.84
CA ARG A 116 -3.89 -34.59 3.02
C ARG A 116 -5.08 -35.33 3.63
N GLY A 117 -5.05 -35.55 4.95
CA GLY A 117 -6.14 -36.19 5.69
C GLY A 117 -7.48 -35.42 5.62
N HIS A 118 -7.42 -34.10 5.46
CA HIS A 118 -8.58 -33.23 5.32
C HIS A 118 -9.00 -32.94 3.86
N GLY A 119 -8.50 -33.73 2.89
CA GLY A 119 -8.89 -33.62 1.48
C GLY A 119 -8.10 -32.60 0.66
N GLY A 120 -6.98 -32.10 1.20
CA GLY A 120 -6.03 -31.29 0.44
C GLY A 120 -5.20 -32.17 -0.48
N ASN A 121 -5.61 -32.28 -1.75
CA ASN A 121 -4.77 -32.88 -2.79
C ASN A 121 -3.44 -32.10 -2.81
N ASP A 122 -2.33 -32.81 -2.63
CA ASP A 122 -0.95 -32.31 -2.61
C ASP A 122 -0.41 -31.75 -1.28
N GLY A 123 -1.19 -31.74 -0.20
CA GLY A 123 -0.69 -31.30 1.11
C GLY A 123 -0.40 -29.79 1.21
N LEU A 124 -0.92 -29.00 0.27
CA LEU A 124 -0.79 -27.54 0.24
C LEU A 124 -2.11 -26.89 0.67
N PHE A 125 -2.08 -26.10 1.74
CA PHE A 125 -3.25 -25.40 2.25
C PHE A 125 -3.18 -23.90 1.96
N PHE A 126 -2.11 -23.25 2.42
CA PHE A 126 -1.86 -21.84 2.16
C PHE A 126 -1.14 -21.64 0.81
N PRO A 127 -1.61 -20.74 -0.06
CA PRO A 127 -0.86 -20.37 -1.25
C PRO A 127 0.44 -19.64 -0.86
N LEU A 128 1.42 -19.66 -1.76
CA LEU A 128 2.60 -18.81 -1.67
C LEU A 128 2.31 -17.52 -2.45
N PRO A 129 2.00 -16.41 -1.77
CA PRO A 129 1.61 -15.18 -2.45
C PRO A 129 2.78 -14.61 -3.27
N GLU A 130 2.52 -14.19 -4.50
CA GLU A 130 3.50 -13.56 -5.39
C GLU A 130 3.38 -12.02 -5.34
N PRO A 131 4.48 -11.27 -5.54
CA PRO A 131 4.41 -9.82 -5.62
C PRO A 131 3.64 -9.39 -6.87
N PHE A 132 2.62 -8.55 -6.69
CA PHE A 132 1.91 -7.92 -7.80
C PHE A 132 2.52 -6.56 -8.11
N ILE A 133 3.30 -6.50 -9.19
CA ILE A 133 3.95 -5.26 -9.63
C ILE A 133 3.07 -4.60 -10.69
N THR A 134 2.30 -3.59 -10.27
CA THR A 134 1.48 -2.77 -11.19
C THR A 134 2.35 -1.78 -11.93
N GLY A 135 2.94 -2.19 -13.05
CA GLY A 135 3.78 -1.33 -13.90
C GLY A 135 4.91 -0.63 -13.12
N PRO A 136 5.60 0.36 -13.72
CA PRO A 136 6.41 1.29 -12.93
C PRO A 136 5.46 2.12 -12.07
N ALA A 137 5.21 1.67 -10.83
CA ALA A 137 4.55 2.50 -9.83
C ALA A 137 5.30 3.84 -9.80
N THR A 138 4.66 4.93 -10.21
CA THR A 138 5.32 6.23 -10.31
C THR A 138 5.84 6.58 -8.93
N ARG A 139 7.15 6.46 -8.74
CA ARG A 139 7.79 6.82 -7.48
C ARG A 139 7.76 8.33 -7.41
N VAL A 140 6.73 8.87 -6.77
CA VAL A 140 6.57 10.32 -6.62
C VAL A 140 7.50 10.82 -5.51
N MET A 141 8.32 11.80 -5.86
CA MET A 141 9.32 12.40 -4.97
C MET A 141 8.80 13.70 -4.36
N SER A 142 9.44 14.16 -3.29
CA SER A 142 9.09 15.41 -2.63
C SER A 142 9.21 16.57 -3.63
N LEU A 143 8.20 17.45 -3.62
CA LEU A 143 8.21 18.67 -4.44
C LEU A 143 9.28 19.68 -3.98
N ARG A 144 9.91 19.46 -2.81
CA ARG A 144 10.97 20.31 -2.26
C ARG A 144 12.36 19.71 -2.43
N ASP A 145 12.44 18.39 -2.55
CA ASP A 145 13.68 17.63 -2.65
C ASP A 145 13.45 16.40 -3.53
N GLY A 146 13.79 16.49 -4.82
CA GLY A 146 13.54 15.42 -5.80
C GLY A 146 14.28 14.12 -5.49
N THR A 147 15.24 14.13 -4.56
CA THR A 147 15.98 12.93 -4.14
C THR A 147 15.28 12.14 -3.04
N LYS A 148 14.28 12.75 -2.37
CA LYS A 148 13.54 12.13 -1.27
C LYS A 148 12.16 11.70 -1.73
N LYS A 149 11.74 10.49 -1.34
CA LYS A 149 10.37 10.00 -1.59
C LYS A 149 9.38 10.93 -0.90
N MET A 150 8.27 11.26 -1.58
CA MET A 150 7.21 12.05 -0.98
C MET A 150 6.68 11.36 0.28
N SER A 151 6.61 12.11 1.40
CA SER A 151 6.19 11.56 2.70
C SER A 151 5.08 12.36 3.35
N LYS A 152 4.08 11.64 3.88
CA LYS A 152 2.99 12.21 4.70
C LYS A 152 3.51 12.84 6.01
N SER A 153 4.67 12.41 6.51
CA SER A 153 5.24 12.88 7.77
C SER A 153 6.28 13.99 7.61
N GLU A 154 6.60 14.41 6.38
CA GLU A 154 7.55 15.51 6.16
C GLU A 154 6.99 16.82 6.73
N ALA A 155 7.83 17.60 7.44
CA ALA A 155 7.39 18.79 8.17
C ALA A 155 6.80 19.88 7.26
N SER A 156 7.35 20.04 6.06
CA SER A 156 6.83 21.00 5.10
C SER A 156 5.69 20.40 4.30
N ASP A 157 4.49 20.98 4.40
CA ASP A 157 3.35 20.53 3.61
C ASP A 157 3.54 20.79 2.09
N TYR A 158 4.41 21.73 1.72
CA TYR A 158 4.82 21.99 0.33
C TYR A 158 5.65 20.87 -0.30
N SER A 159 6.05 19.86 0.47
CA SER A 159 6.74 18.66 -0.06
C SER A 159 5.80 17.70 -0.80
N ARG A 160 4.48 17.81 -0.61
CA ARG A 160 3.52 16.81 -1.03
C ARG A 160 2.20 17.41 -1.50
N ILE A 161 1.48 16.67 -2.34
CA ILE A 161 0.07 16.93 -2.64
C ILE A 161 -0.78 15.97 -1.78
N ASN A 162 -1.69 16.51 -0.99
CA ASN A 162 -2.65 15.70 -0.26
C ASN A 162 -3.90 15.48 -1.12
N LEU A 163 -4.55 14.32 -1.00
CA LEU A 163 -5.80 14.03 -1.73
C LEU A 163 -6.97 14.92 -1.29
N THR A 164 -6.81 15.66 -0.19
CA THR A 164 -7.78 16.63 0.32
C THR A 164 -7.48 18.06 -0.11
N ASP A 165 -6.33 18.32 -0.75
CA ASP A 165 -5.97 19.66 -1.22
C ASP A 165 -7.01 20.15 -2.25
N ASP A 166 -7.40 21.42 -2.15
CA ASP A 166 -8.23 22.07 -3.15
C ASP A 166 -7.40 22.53 -4.36
N ALA A 167 -8.09 23.03 -5.38
CA ALA A 167 -7.46 23.46 -6.63
C ALA A 167 -6.38 24.53 -6.41
N ASP A 168 -6.63 25.49 -5.54
CA ASP A 168 -5.70 26.58 -5.24
C ASP A 168 -4.46 26.08 -4.50
N THR A 169 -4.64 25.18 -3.53
CA THR A 169 -3.55 24.56 -2.77
C THR A 169 -2.66 23.70 -3.67
N ILE A 170 -3.28 22.86 -4.53
CA ILE A 170 -2.56 22.07 -5.54
C ILE A 170 -1.75 23.00 -6.45
N ALA A 171 -2.38 24.05 -6.96
CA ALA A 171 -1.75 24.99 -7.86
C ALA A 171 -0.55 25.70 -7.19
N GLN A 172 -0.71 26.15 -5.95
CA GLN A 172 0.35 26.81 -5.19
C GLN A 172 1.53 25.87 -4.94
N LYS A 173 1.27 24.61 -4.58
CA LYS A 173 2.31 23.60 -4.31
C LYS A 173 3.12 23.27 -5.56
N ILE A 174 2.46 23.06 -6.71
CA ILE A 174 3.17 22.81 -7.98
C ILE A 174 3.98 24.05 -8.41
N ARG A 175 3.43 25.26 -8.30
CA ARG A 175 4.17 26.49 -8.63
C ARG A 175 5.44 26.64 -7.78
N LYS A 176 5.36 26.33 -6.49
CA LYS A 176 6.47 26.39 -5.53
C LYS A 176 7.37 25.15 -5.52
N ALA A 177 7.08 24.12 -6.32
CA ALA A 177 7.93 22.95 -6.42
C ALA A 177 9.34 23.38 -6.86
N LYS A 178 10.37 22.80 -6.25
CA LYS A 178 11.76 23.07 -6.59
C LYS A 178 12.00 22.62 -8.03
N THR A 179 12.73 23.43 -8.78
CA THR A 179 13.24 23.13 -10.12
C THR A 179 14.67 23.64 -10.21
N ASP A 180 15.46 23.06 -11.09
CA ASP A 180 16.77 23.60 -11.45
C ASP A 180 16.61 24.79 -12.44
N PRO A 181 17.68 25.56 -12.73
CA PRO A 181 17.59 26.76 -13.55
C PRO A 181 17.56 26.49 -15.06
N GLU A 182 17.84 25.26 -15.49
CA GLU A 182 17.92 24.92 -16.91
C GLU A 182 16.51 24.69 -17.48
N PRO A 183 16.29 24.94 -18.78
CA PRO A 183 15.07 24.52 -19.46
C PRO A 183 14.82 23.01 -19.33
N LEU A 184 13.59 22.56 -19.53
CA LEU A 184 13.29 21.13 -19.55
C LEU A 184 14.14 20.42 -20.61
N PRO A 185 14.70 19.24 -20.32
CA PRO A 185 15.45 18.50 -21.32
C PRO A 185 14.52 18.05 -22.46
N THR A 186 15.07 17.88 -23.66
CA THR A 186 14.31 17.39 -24.83
C THR A 186 14.21 15.87 -24.87
N GLU A 187 15.05 15.16 -24.11
CA GLU A 187 15.15 13.69 -24.09
C GLU A 187 15.24 13.17 -22.65
N GLU A 188 14.77 11.94 -22.42
CA GLU A 188 14.72 11.34 -21.08
C GLU A 188 16.09 11.23 -20.41
N LYS A 189 17.16 11.00 -21.19
CA LYS A 189 18.53 10.94 -20.66
C LYS A 189 18.94 12.23 -19.93
N GLY A 190 18.37 13.37 -20.34
CA GLY A 190 18.60 14.65 -19.66
C GLY A 190 17.96 14.74 -18.27
N LEU A 191 17.08 13.81 -17.87
CA LEU A 191 16.44 13.77 -16.55
C LEU A 191 17.28 13.02 -15.50
N GLU A 192 18.21 12.16 -15.90
CA GLU A 192 18.95 11.25 -15.00
C GLU A 192 19.66 11.98 -13.85
N THR A 193 20.19 13.17 -14.11
CA THR A 193 20.91 14.00 -13.12
C THR A 193 20.07 15.17 -12.59
N ARG A 194 18.80 15.25 -12.97
CA ARG A 194 17.88 16.38 -12.66
C ARG A 194 16.65 15.85 -11.93
N PRO A 195 16.78 15.45 -10.65
CA PRO A 195 15.73 14.72 -9.94
C PRO A 195 14.43 15.54 -9.77
N GLU A 196 14.52 16.86 -9.65
CA GLU A 196 13.33 17.71 -9.63
C GLU A 196 12.59 17.74 -10.98
N ALA A 197 13.33 17.83 -12.09
CA ALA A 197 12.75 17.78 -13.43
C ALA A 197 12.11 16.42 -13.69
N ASP A 198 12.83 15.34 -13.37
CA ASP A 198 12.37 13.96 -13.52
C ASP A 198 11.07 13.70 -12.74
N ASN A 199 11.00 14.21 -11.51
CA ASN A 199 9.82 14.09 -10.67
C ASN A 199 8.60 14.79 -11.28
N LEU A 200 8.73 16.05 -11.70
CA LEU A 200 7.59 16.80 -12.25
C LEU A 200 7.11 16.23 -13.60
N VAL A 201 8.05 15.82 -14.47
CA VAL A 201 7.74 15.13 -15.74
C VAL A 201 7.08 13.78 -15.46
N GLY A 202 7.58 13.04 -14.46
CA GLY A 202 7.00 11.77 -14.02
C GLY A 202 5.57 11.90 -13.49
N ILE A 203 5.30 12.93 -12.68
CA ILE A 203 3.94 13.22 -12.19
C ILE A 203 3.01 13.53 -13.36
N TYR A 204 3.44 14.39 -14.30
CA TYR A 204 2.64 14.72 -15.48
C TYR A 204 2.32 13.45 -16.29
N ALA A 205 3.36 12.68 -16.62
CA ALA A 205 3.26 11.45 -17.40
C ALA A 205 2.25 10.47 -16.77
N ALA A 206 2.35 10.27 -15.45
CA ALA A 206 1.46 9.38 -14.70
C ALA A 206 -0.01 9.85 -14.73
N LEU A 207 -0.26 11.14 -14.48
CA LEU A 207 -1.62 11.69 -14.48
C LEU A 207 -2.24 11.74 -15.88
N ALA A 208 -1.43 11.94 -16.91
CA ALA A 208 -1.85 11.96 -18.31
C ALA A 208 -1.98 10.55 -18.93
N GLY A 209 -1.42 9.51 -18.29
CA GLY A 209 -1.33 8.18 -18.88
C GLY A 209 -0.40 8.12 -20.10
N ARG A 210 0.69 8.90 -20.09
CA ARG A 210 1.64 9.05 -21.21
C ARG A 210 3.05 8.65 -20.76
N SER A 211 3.95 8.41 -21.71
CA SER A 211 5.38 8.20 -21.41
C SER A 211 6.07 9.54 -21.08
N LYS A 212 7.20 9.51 -20.35
CA LYS A 212 8.02 10.72 -20.12
C LYS A 212 8.52 11.28 -21.45
N THR A 213 8.93 10.42 -22.39
CA THR A 213 9.31 10.79 -23.76
C THR A 213 8.22 11.61 -24.46
N ASP A 214 6.95 11.19 -24.39
CA ASP A 214 5.87 11.95 -25.01
C ASP A 214 5.65 13.32 -24.33
N VAL A 215 5.85 13.40 -23.02
CA VAL A 215 5.79 14.69 -22.29
C VAL A 215 6.94 15.60 -22.73
N LEU A 216 8.16 15.08 -22.83
CA LEU A 216 9.32 15.86 -23.27
C LEU A 216 9.22 16.28 -24.75
N ARG A 217 8.49 15.54 -25.58
CA ARG A 217 8.19 15.96 -26.96
C ARG A 217 7.37 17.26 -27.00
N ASP A 218 6.44 17.42 -26.06
CA ASP A 218 5.55 18.58 -26.00
C ASP A 218 6.17 19.77 -25.26
N PHE A 219 6.98 19.51 -24.23
CA PHE A 219 7.47 20.52 -23.29
C PHE A 219 9.00 20.70 -23.25
N GLY A 220 9.76 19.83 -23.93
CA GLY A 220 11.22 19.86 -23.97
C GLY A 220 11.76 21.15 -24.58
N GLY A 221 12.86 21.66 -24.03
CA GLY A 221 13.41 22.98 -24.36
C GLY A 221 12.61 24.16 -23.79
N GLY A 222 11.44 23.91 -23.20
CA GLY A 222 10.59 24.93 -22.59
C GLY A 222 11.01 25.35 -21.18
N GLN A 223 10.49 26.50 -20.76
CA GLN A 223 10.67 27.02 -19.40
C GLN A 223 9.76 26.29 -18.39
N PHE A 224 10.27 26.06 -17.18
CA PHE A 224 9.50 25.38 -16.11
C PHE A 224 8.21 26.12 -15.71
N SER A 225 8.13 27.44 -15.87
CA SER A 225 6.92 28.20 -15.56
C SER A 225 5.73 27.76 -16.41
N SER A 226 5.93 27.62 -17.73
CA SER A 226 4.90 27.16 -18.66
C SER A 226 4.51 25.70 -18.38
N PHE A 227 5.51 24.84 -18.18
CA PHE A 227 5.27 23.43 -17.85
C PHE A 227 4.51 23.27 -16.53
N LYS A 228 4.88 24.02 -15.48
CA LYS A 228 4.19 24.00 -14.19
C LYS A 228 2.73 24.45 -14.30
N ASN A 229 2.41 25.42 -15.16
CA ASN A 229 1.02 25.81 -15.39
C ASN A 229 0.22 24.66 -16.03
N SER A 230 0.78 23.99 -17.03
CA SER A 230 0.14 22.81 -17.64
C SER A 230 -0.02 21.66 -16.64
N LEU A 231 0.98 21.45 -15.78
CA LEU A 231 0.91 20.46 -14.70
C LEU A 231 -0.14 20.83 -13.65
N VAL A 232 -0.29 22.11 -13.30
CA VAL A 232 -1.35 22.59 -12.40
C VAL A 232 -2.71 22.22 -12.95
N GLU A 233 -2.98 22.56 -14.21
CA GLU A 233 -4.27 22.28 -14.86
C GLU A 233 -4.59 20.78 -14.83
N LEU A 234 -3.61 19.94 -15.19
CA LEU A 234 -3.76 18.49 -15.18
C LEU A 234 -3.99 17.94 -13.76
N CYS A 235 -3.19 18.37 -12.78
CA CYS A 235 -3.34 17.96 -11.38
C CYS A 235 -4.71 18.36 -10.84
N VAL A 236 -5.15 19.60 -11.07
CA VAL A 236 -6.46 20.09 -10.63
C VAL A 236 -7.57 19.27 -11.28
N ALA A 237 -7.53 19.04 -12.59
CA ALA A 237 -8.54 18.28 -13.30
C ALA A 237 -8.66 16.83 -12.81
N LYS A 238 -7.55 16.17 -12.45
CA LYS A 238 -7.53 14.78 -11.99
C LYS A 238 -7.84 14.62 -10.51
N LEU A 239 -7.33 15.51 -9.66
CA LEU A 239 -7.38 15.36 -8.20
C LEU A 239 -8.57 16.07 -7.57
N SER A 240 -9.08 17.16 -8.16
CA SER A 240 -10.22 17.89 -7.59
C SER A 240 -11.51 17.05 -7.50
N PRO A 241 -11.85 16.19 -8.47
CA PRO A 241 -12.99 15.27 -8.33
C PRO A 241 -12.83 14.32 -7.14
N ILE A 242 -11.62 13.79 -6.93
CA ILE A 242 -11.30 12.90 -5.81
C ILE A 242 -11.44 13.68 -4.48
N ALA A 243 -10.89 14.89 -4.40
CA ALA A 243 -11.00 15.73 -3.21
C ALA A 243 -12.46 16.10 -2.88
N ALA A 244 -13.27 16.39 -3.91
CA ALA A 244 -14.69 16.67 -3.74
C ALA A 244 -15.45 15.44 -3.22
N GLU A 245 -15.19 14.26 -3.79
CA GLU A 245 -15.81 13.02 -3.33
C GLU A 245 -15.37 12.64 -1.91
N MET A 246 -14.09 12.82 -1.59
CA MET A 246 -13.60 12.65 -0.22
C MET A 246 -14.32 13.57 0.78
N ARG A 247 -14.55 14.83 0.42
CA ARG A 247 -15.32 15.78 1.26
C ARG A 247 -16.76 15.32 1.44
N ARG A 248 -17.42 14.88 0.35
CA ARG A 248 -18.79 14.35 0.38
C ARG A 248 -18.88 13.13 1.31
N LEU A 249 -17.99 12.15 1.14
CA LEU A 249 -17.94 10.93 1.95
C LEU A 249 -17.63 11.24 3.42
N THR A 250 -16.69 12.14 3.70
CA THR A 250 -16.32 12.50 5.08
C THR A 250 -17.46 13.23 5.81
N ALA A 251 -18.30 13.97 5.08
CA ALA A 251 -19.50 14.59 5.63
C ALA A 251 -20.64 13.59 5.91
N ASP A 252 -20.58 12.37 5.35
CA ASP A 252 -21.50 11.27 5.61
C ASP A 252 -20.76 10.05 6.23
N PRO A 253 -20.39 10.13 7.51
CA PRO A 253 -19.72 9.01 8.18
C PRO A 253 -20.59 7.75 8.25
N GLY A 254 -21.93 7.88 8.17
CA GLY A 254 -22.86 6.76 8.21
C GLY A 254 -22.72 5.86 6.98
N HIS A 255 -22.59 6.46 5.79
CA HIS A 255 -22.32 5.70 4.57
C HIS A 255 -20.97 4.97 4.63
N ILE A 256 -19.89 5.63 5.08
CA ILE A 256 -18.57 4.97 5.22
C ILE A 256 -18.65 3.79 6.20
N ASP A 257 -19.32 3.98 7.34
CA ASP A 257 -19.48 2.92 8.33
C ASP A 257 -20.27 1.74 7.77
N ALA A 258 -21.34 2.00 7.00
CA ALA A 258 -22.12 0.95 6.35
C ALA A 258 -21.27 0.13 5.36
N VAL A 259 -20.47 0.80 4.53
CA VAL A 259 -19.53 0.14 3.59
C VAL A 259 -18.52 -0.73 4.35
N LEU A 260 -17.91 -0.20 5.42
CA LEU A 260 -16.93 -0.94 6.21
C LEU A 260 -17.55 -2.11 7.00
N VAL A 261 -18.82 -2.01 7.39
CA VAL A 261 -19.57 -3.10 8.02
C VAL A 261 -19.82 -4.21 7.01
N ASP A 262 -20.39 -3.90 5.84
CA ASP A 262 -20.62 -4.88 4.77
C ASP A 262 -19.32 -5.59 4.36
N GLY A 263 -18.26 -4.81 4.11
CA GLY A 263 -16.96 -5.36 3.76
C GLY A 263 -16.39 -6.25 4.87
N ALA A 264 -16.56 -5.90 6.15
CA ALA A 264 -16.10 -6.72 7.25
C ALA A 264 -16.88 -8.04 7.36
N ASP A 265 -18.19 -8.03 7.10
CA ASP A 265 -19.02 -9.24 7.15
C ASP A 265 -18.65 -10.21 6.01
N ARG A 266 -18.43 -9.68 4.80
CA ARG A 266 -17.94 -10.44 3.64
C ARG A 266 -16.53 -10.99 3.86
N ALA A 267 -15.63 -10.16 4.39
CA ALA A 267 -14.28 -10.59 4.76
C ALA A 267 -14.33 -11.70 5.83
N ARG A 268 -15.17 -11.54 6.85
CA ARG A 268 -15.33 -12.53 7.92
C ARG A 268 -15.82 -13.87 7.39
N ALA A 269 -16.77 -13.90 6.45
CA ALA A 269 -17.24 -15.15 5.85
C ALA A 269 -16.10 -15.97 5.23
N ILE A 270 -15.13 -15.32 4.57
CA ILE A 270 -13.95 -15.97 3.99
C ILE A 270 -12.95 -16.36 5.10
N ALA A 271 -12.62 -15.39 5.96
CA ALA A 271 -11.59 -15.55 6.98
C ALA A 271 -11.95 -16.61 8.03
N ASP A 272 -13.22 -16.69 8.44
CA ASP A 272 -13.71 -17.67 9.41
C ASP A 272 -13.65 -19.08 8.83
N GLU A 273 -13.92 -19.27 7.54
CA GLU A 273 -13.76 -20.57 6.88
C GLU A 273 -12.28 -21.00 6.79
N THR A 274 -11.39 -20.10 6.38
CA THR A 274 -9.95 -20.38 6.38
C THR A 274 -9.45 -20.70 7.80
N MET A 275 -9.88 -19.94 8.80
CA MET A 275 -9.51 -20.15 10.20
C MET A 275 -10.09 -21.47 10.73
N ARG A 276 -11.32 -21.82 10.34
CA ARG A 276 -11.94 -23.11 10.65
C ARG A 276 -11.03 -24.24 10.14
N LEU A 277 -10.76 -24.28 8.84
CA LEU A 277 -9.89 -25.28 8.23
C LEU A 277 -8.48 -25.31 8.85
N THR A 278 -7.91 -24.14 9.14
CA THR A 278 -6.60 -24.05 9.82
C THR A 278 -6.63 -24.73 11.19
N LYS A 279 -7.67 -24.51 11.98
CA LYS A 279 -7.85 -25.15 13.29
C LYS A 279 -8.01 -26.67 13.19
N ASP A 280 -8.70 -27.17 12.15
CA ASP A 280 -8.78 -28.62 11.88
C ASP A 280 -7.39 -29.20 11.58
N ILE A 281 -6.66 -28.56 10.67
CA ILE A 281 -5.32 -28.99 10.24
C ILE A 281 -4.34 -29.03 11.43
N VAL A 282 -4.37 -28.01 12.30
CA VAL A 282 -3.53 -27.94 13.49
C VAL A 282 -3.97 -28.93 14.57
N GLY A 283 -5.20 -29.45 14.50
CA GLY A 283 -5.73 -30.45 15.44
C GLY A 283 -6.43 -29.87 16.67
N PHE A 284 -6.97 -28.65 16.58
CA PHE A 284 -7.72 -28.05 17.69
C PHE A 284 -9.07 -28.74 17.89
N LEU A 285 -9.36 -29.11 19.14
CA LEU A 285 -10.65 -29.69 19.50
C LEU A 285 -11.78 -28.67 19.35
N ARG A 286 -12.89 -29.10 18.76
CA ARG A 286 -14.09 -28.28 18.61
C ARG A 286 -15.13 -28.63 19.66
N LYS A 287 -15.95 -27.64 20.01
CA LYS A 287 -17.18 -27.89 20.72
C LYS A 287 -18.07 -28.75 19.82
N ARG A 288 -18.45 -29.93 20.32
CA ARG A 288 -19.44 -30.80 19.67
C ARG A 288 -20.79 -30.10 19.61
#